data_AF-A0A940RCU5-F1
#
_entry.id   AF-A0A940RCU5-F1
#
_cell.length_a   1.000
_cell.length_b   1.000
_cell.length_c   1.000
_cell.angle_alpha   90.00
_cell.angle_beta   90.00
_cell.angle_gamma   90.00
#
_symmetry.space_group_name_H-M   'P 1'
#
loop_
_entity.id
_entity.type
_entity.pdbx_description
1 polymer ?
#
loop_
_entity_poly.entity_id
_entity_poly.type
_entity_poly.pdbx_seq_one_letter_code
_entity_poly.pdbx_strand_id
1 'polypeptide(L)'
;MRFALIIFLTLFVFSNSFSQVPGIKWQKTFGGTNYDDPSRYDSSVADHPKVFIPIKSGGYFIAGTTQSNNGDMIGNHGISDIWIARLDTARNIIWKNCYGGTSRETFGSIQQVGDDGFILIGSTYSNNGDVSGNHGQEDIWVVRLNMDGEILWQNCFGGTANDQGNYI
;
A
#
# COMPACT_ATOMS: atom_id res chain seq x y z
N MET A 1 55.18 20.67 -65.03
CA MET A 1 53.90 20.86 -64.31
C MET A 1 53.90 19.92 -63.11
N ARG A 2 53.78 20.43 -61.88
CA ARG A 2 53.65 19.63 -60.65
C ARG A 2 52.31 19.99 -60.02
N PHE A 3 51.40 19.02 -59.91
CA PHE A 3 50.10 19.20 -59.25
C PHE A 3 50.26 18.89 -57.75
N ALA A 4 49.92 19.84 -56.89
CA ALA A 4 49.83 19.61 -55.45
C ALA A 4 48.42 19.10 -55.13
N LEU A 5 48.33 17.91 -54.55
CA LEU A 5 47.08 17.31 -54.09
C LEU A 5 46.80 17.79 -52.66
N ILE A 6 45.75 18.59 -52.46
CA ILE A 6 45.30 19.03 -51.14
C ILE A 6 44.22 18.04 -50.67
N ILE A 7 44.52 17.28 -49.62
CA ILE A 7 43.56 16.34 -49.01
C ILE A 7 42.88 17.08 -47.85
N PHE A 8 41.56 17.28 -47.96
CA PHE A 8 40.73 17.85 -46.91
C PHE A 8 40.31 16.73 -45.94
N LEU A 9 40.79 16.77 -44.71
CA LEU A 9 40.42 15.81 -43.67
C LEU A 9 39.18 16.33 -42.92
N THR A 10 38.00 15.79 -43.21
CA THR A 10 36.78 16.10 -42.45
C THR A 10 36.76 15.29 -41.15
N LEU A 11 36.87 15.97 -40.01
CA LEU A 11 36.72 15.37 -38.69
C LEU A 11 35.23 15.05 -38.44
N PHE A 12 34.86 13.77 -38.46
CA PHE A 12 33.55 13.31 -37.99
C PHE A 12 33.57 13.20 -36.46
N VAL A 13 32.84 14.08 -35.77
CA VAL A 13 32.62 13.96 -34.33
C VAL A 13 31.38 13.09 -34.12
N PHE A 14 31.58 11.85 -33.69
CA PHE A 14 30.48 11.01 -33.19
C PHE A 14 30.10 11.49 -31.78
N SER A 15 28.98 12.21 -31.65
CA SER A 15 28.39 12.44 -30.33
C SER A 15 27.58 11.19 -29.94
N ASN A 16 28.10 10.40 -29.01
CA ASN A 16 27.32 9.36 -28.36
C ASN A 16 26.31 10.04 -27.42
N SER A 17 25.02 10.01 -27.78
CA SER A 17 23.94 10.35 -26.87
C SER A 17 23.54 9.10 -26.09
N PHE A 18 23.96 9.00 -24.83
CA PHE A 18 23.45 8.00 -23.91
C PHE A 18 22.10 8.48 -23.37
N SER A 19 21.02 7.71 -23.60
CA SER A 19 19.81 7.90 -22.82
C SER A 19 20.10 7.47 -21.39
N GLN A 20 20.01 8.41 -20.45
CA GLN A 20 20.09 8.10 -19.03
C GLN A 20 18.80 7.33 -18.67
N VAL A 21 18.92 6.19 -17.97
CA VAL A 21 17.75 5.61 -17.29
C VAL A 21 17.23 6.70 -16.35
N PRO A 22 15.92 7.06 -16.37
CA PRO A 22 15.40 8.07 -15.47
C PRO A 22 15.83 7.73 -14.04
N GLY A 23 16.64 8.60 -13.43
CA GLY A 23 17.08 8.41 -12.06
C GLY A 23 15.85 8.33 -11.16
N ILE A 24 15.84 7.37 -10.23
CA ILE A 24 14.80 7.26 -9.20
C ILE A 24 14.74 8.61 -8.47
N LYS A 25 13.68 9.38 -8.71
CA LYS A 25 13.53 10.72 -8.11
C LYS A 25 13.31 10.64 -6.60
N TRP A 26 12.78 9.52 -6.12
CA TRP A 26 12.59 9.24 -4.71
C TRP A 26 12.22 7.76 -4.52
N GLN A 27 12.65 7.21 -3.38
CA GLN A 27 12.21 5.92 -2.85
C GLN A 27 12.14 6.02 -1.33
N LYS A 28 11.21 5.31 -0.70
CA LYS A 28 11.12 5.13 0.75
C LYS A 28 10.54 3.76 1.04
N THR A 29 11.12 3.07 2.01
CA THR A 29 10.66 1.76 2.49
C THR A 29 9.85 1.94 3.77
N PHE A 30 8.74 1.21 3.88
CA PHE A 30 7.93 1.11 5.09
C PHE A 30 7.76 -0.37 5.39
N GLY A 31 8.01 -0.79 6.63
CA GLY A 31 7.95 -2.21 6.99
C GLY A 31 8.41 -2.50 8.42
N GLY A 32 8.37 -3.78 8.76
CA GLY A 32 8.88 -4.33 10.01
C GLY A 32 9.93 -5.42 9.77
N THR A 33 10.07 -6.35 10.71
CA THR A 33 11.03 -7.46 10.60
C THR A 33 10.45 -8.71 9.94
N ASN A 34 9.13 -8.78 9.73
CA ASN A 34 8.51 -9.90 9.04
C ASN A 34 8.69 -9.76 7.51
N TYR A 35 8.37 -10.82 6.77
CA TYR A 35 8.63 -10.88 5.32
C TYR A 35 7.78 -9.84 4.56
N ASP A 36 8.37 -9.24 3.52
CA ASP A 36 7.71 -8.34 2.58
C ASP A 36 7.76 -8.97 1.16
N ASP A 37 6.94 -10.00 0.85
CA ASP A 37 7.03 -10.76 -0.41
C ASP A 37 5.79 -10.59 -1.33
N PRO A 38 5.83 -9.69 -2.34
CA PRO A 38 4.69 -9.42 -3.21
C PRO A 38 4.24 -10.59 -4.09
N SER A 39 4.97 -11.72 -4.10
CA SER A 39 4.74 -12.84 -5.04
C SER A 39 3.83 -13.96 -4.53
N ARG A 40 3.37 -13.89 -3.28
CA ARG A 40 2.49 -14.93 -2.72
C ARG A 40 1.01 -14.54 -2.81
N TYR A 41 0.30 -15.32 -3.63
CA TYR A 41 -1.17 -15.36 -3.69
C TYR A 41 -1.81 -15.76 -2.33
N ASP A 42 -1.01 -16.32 -1.43
CA ASP A 42 -1.40 -16.56 -0.05
C ASP A 42 -1.08 -15.33 0.82
N SER A 43 -2.09 -14.50 1.04
CA SER A 43 -2.06 -13.22 1.77
C SER A 43 -1.73 -13.33 3.28
N SER A 44 -1.21 -14.47 3.77
CA SER A 44 -1.06 -14.81 5.19
C SER A 44 0.31 -14.59 5.79
N VAL A 45 1.32 -14.16 5.04
CA VAL A 45 2.71 -14.28 5.51
C VAL A 45 3.60 -13.08 5.20
N ALA A 46 3.04 -11.94 4.74
CA ALA A 46 3.90 -10.80 4.42
C ALA A 46 3.27 -9.41 4.52
N ASP A 47 4.07 -8.40 4.88
CA ASP A 47 3.66 -7.00 4.97
C ASP A 47 3.62 -6.38 3.56
N HIS A 48 2.42 -6.13 3.03
CA HIS A 48 2.26 -5.69 1.64
C HIS A 48 1.53 -4.35 1.58
N PRO A 49 2.18 -3.23 1.22
CA PRO A 49 1.45 -2.06 0.76
C PRO A 49 0.79 -2.42 -0.57
N LYS A 50 -0.53 -2.63 -0.56
CA LYS A 50 -1.28 -3.02 -1.75
C LYS A 50 -1.70 -1.81 -2.58
N VAL A 51 -1.85 -0.64 -1.97
CA VAL A 51 -2.35 0.55 -2.68
C VAL A 51 -1.64 1.82 -2.20
N PHE A 52 -1.35 2.70 -3.16
CA PHE A 52 -0.91 4.08 -2.95
C PHE A 52 -1.96 5.03 -3.55
N ILE A 53 -2.64 5.84 -2.72
CA ILE A 53 -3.77 6.69 -3.17
C ILE A 53 -3.46 8.16 -2.94
N PRO A 54 -3.46 9.01 -3.98
CA PRO A 54 -3.42 10.46 -3.82
C PRO A 54 -4.69 10.97 -3.12
N ILE A 55 -4.52 11.84 -2.13
CA ILE A 55 -5.65 12.48 -1.44
C ILE A 55 -6.03 13.75 -2.21
N LYS A 56 -7.32 13.99 -2.42
CA LYS A 56 -7.80 15.22 -3.09
C LYS A 56 -7.25 16.51 -2.49
N SER A 57 -7.17 16.60 -1.16
CA SER A 57 -6.62 17.76 -0.44
C SER A 57 -5.09 17.82 -0.43
N GLY A 58 -4.40 16.87 -1.06
CA GLY A 58 -2.95 16.71 -1.03
C GLY A 58 -2.48 15.67 -0.01
N GLY A 59 -1.34 15.05 -0.34
CA GLY A 59 -0.79 13.92 0.41
C GLY A 59 -1.20 12.58 -0.20
N TYR A 60 -0.92 11.51 0.53
CA TYR A 60 -1.09 10.14 0.03
C TYR A 60 -1.55 9.19 1.13
N PHE A 61 -2.17 8.08 0.75
CA PHE A 61 -2.37 6.93 1.61
C PHE A 61 -1.57 5.75 1.11
N ILE A 62 -1.07 4.98 2.07
CA ILE A 62 -0.57 3.63 1.86
C ILE A 62 -1.44 2.71 2.69
N ALA A 63 -1.94 1.64 2.08
CA ALA A 63 -2.73 0.63 2.77
C ALA A 63 -2.25 -0.77 2.40
N GLY A 64 -2.36 -1.69 3.35
CA GLY A 64 -1.82 -3.03 3.21
C GLY A 64 -2.26 -3.96 4.33
N THR A 65 -1.76 -5.17 4.29
CA THR A 65 -1.80 -6.10 5.43
C THR A 65 -0.43 -6.09 6.09
N THR A 66 -0.38 -6.17 7.42
CA THR A 66 0.86 -6.37 8.16
C THR A 66 0.72 -7.47 9.20
N GLN A 67 1.79 -8.24 9.39
CA GLN A 67 1.98 -9.15 10.52
C GLN A 67 3.01 -8.62 11.51
N SER A 68 3.78 -7.60 11.10
CA SER A 68 4.77 -6.95 11.94
C SER A 68 4.11 -6.18 13.07
N ASN A 69 4.84 -6.08 14.19
CA ASN A 69 4.49 -5.21 15.32
C ASN A 69 5.70 -4.36 15.74
N ASN A 70 6.52 -3.94 14.78
CA ASN A 70 7.73 -3.16 14.98
C ASN A 70 8.04 -2.29 13.76
N GLY A 71 9.10 -1.47 13.87
CA GLY A 71 9.51 -0.57 12.80
C GLY A 71 8.39 0.42 12.48
N ASP A 72 7.93 0.42 11.24
CA ASP A 72 6.80 1.25 10.86
C ASP A 72 5.43 0.65 11.18
N MET A 73 5.35 -0.65 11.38
CA MET A 73 4.11 -1.40 11.57
C MET A 73 3.91 -1.69 13.07
N ILE A 74 3.51 -0.69 13.85
CA ILE A 74 3.26 -0.83 15.29
C ILE A 74 1.76 -0.83 15.55
N GLY A 75 1.30 -1.70 16.45
CA GLY A 75 -0.10 -1.80 16.87
C GLY A 75 -0.84 -3.00 16.28
N ASN A 76 -0.15 -3.98 15.69
CA ASN A 76 -0.82 -5.21 15.23
C ASN A 76 -1.42 -5.96 16.43
N HIS A 77 -2.71 -6.29 16.33
CA HIS A 77 -3.53 -6.88 17.38
C HIS A 77 -3.55 -8.42 17.34
N GLY A 78 -3.05 -9.04 16.26
CA GLY A 78 -3.20 -10.48 16.03
C GLY A 78 -2.18 -11.08 15.06
N ILE A 79 -2.67 -12.01 14.23
CA ILE A 79 -1.86 -12.70 13.21
C ILE A 79 -1.50 -11.73 12.10
N SER A 80 -2.48 -10.96 11.64
CA SER A 80 -2.26 -9.86 10.72
C SER A 80 -3.40 -8.86 10.79
N ASP A 81 -3.05 -7.59 10.64
CA ASP A 81 -4.01 -6.49 10.60
C ASP A 81 -3.96 -5.78 9.26
N ILE A 82 -5.01 -5.01 8.96
CA ILE A 82 -4.97 -4.01 7.89
C ILE A 82 -4.18 -2.81 8.42
N TRP A 83 -3.04 -2.51 7.81
CA TRP A 83 -2.26 -1.32 8.13
C TRP A 83 -2.53 -0.20 7.13
N ILE A 84 -2.74 1.00 7.63
CA ILE A 84 -2.90 2.21 6.81
C ILE A 84 -2.02 3.31 7.37
N ALA A 85 -1.35 4.04 6.47
CA ALA A 85 -0.67 5.28 6.79
C ALA A 85 -1.12 6.42 5.89
N ARG A 86 -1.33 7.59 6.51
CA ARG A 86 -1.47 8.86 5.82
C ARG A 86 -0.13 9.54 5.72
N LEU A 87 0.18 10.03 4.53
CA LEU A 87 1.39 10.77 4.24
C LEU A 87 1.08 12.21 3.81
N ASP A 88 1.97 13.13 4.15
CA ASP A 88 1.96 14.49 3.60
C ASP A 88 2.46 14.50 2.14
N THR A 89 2.46 15.69 1.51
CA THR A 89 2.94 15.87 0.12
C THR A 89 4.44 15.60 -0.03
N ALA A 90 5.21 15.67 1.05
CA ALA A 90 6.63 15.33 1.09
C ALA A 90 6.89 13.82 1.31
N ARG A 91 5.84 13.03 1.61
CA ARG A 91 5.85 11.59 1.95
C ARG A 91 6.37 11.28 3.36
N ASN A 92 6.20 12.23 4.28
CA ASN A 92 6.33 11.99 5.72
C ASN A 92 5.02 11.39 6.26
N ILE A 93 5.13 10.50 7.24
CA ILE A 93 3.98 9.89 7.89
C ILE A 93 3.33 10.96 8.77
N ILE A 94 2.05 11.24 8.51
CA ILE A 94 1.19 12.05 9.38
C ILE A 94 0.64 11.16 10.50
N TRP A 95 0.08 10.01 10.12
CA TRP A 95 -0.39 8.99 11.05
C TRP A 95 -0.34 7.61 10.40
N LYS A 96 -0.36 6.57 11.23
CA LYS A 96 -0.40 5.17 10.82
C LYS A 96 -1.10 4.32 11.89
N ASN A 97 -1.98 3.41 11.45
CA ASN A 97 -2.77 2.55 12.33
C ASN A 97 -2.84 1.13 11.77
N CYS A 98 -2.89 0.15 12.66
CA CYS A 98 -3.36 -1.20 12.37
C CYS A 98 -4.85 -1.30 12.74
N TYR A 99 -5.63 -1.96 11.91
CA TYR A 99 -7.05 -2.23 12.14
C TYR A 99 -7.30 -3.73 12.07
N GLY A 100 -7.89 -4.28 13.12
CA GLY A 100 -8.19 -5.70 13.18
C GLY A 100 -8.53 -6.20 14.58
N GLY A 101 -8.42 -7.52 14.73
CA GLY A 101 -8.65 -8.22 15.99
C GLY A 101 -7.53 -9.19 16.31
N THR A 102 -7.82 -10.19 17.14
CA THR A 102 -6.80 -11.16 17.56
C THR A 102 -6.43 -12.19 16.48
N SER A 103 -7.20 -12.26 15.40
CA SER A 103 -7.03 -13.23 14.32
C SER A 103 -6.40 -12.57 13.09
N ARG A 104 -6.88 -12.91 11.89
CA ARG A 104 -6.22 -12.53 10.64
C ARG A 104 -7.16 -11.65 9.83
N GLU A 105 -6.72 -10.44 9.55
CA GLU A 105 -7.37 -9.51 8.64
C GLU A 105 -6.54 -9.36 7.35
N THR A 106 -7.22 -9.40 6.21
CA THR A 106 -6.59 -9.24 4.89
C THR A 106 -7.16 -8.01 4.22
N PHE A 107 -6.28 -7.09 3.80
CA PHE A 107 -6.67 -5.90 3.07
C PHE A 107 -7.08 -6.26 1.64
N GLY A 108 -8.24 -5.78 1.19
CA GLY A 108 -8.71 -5.89 -0.18
C GLY A 108 -8.39 -4.62 -0.97
N SER A 109 -9.19 -3.57 -0.73
CA SER A 109 -9.02 -2.27 -1.38
C SER A 109 -9.56 -1.13 -0.51
N ILE A 110 -9.28 0.11 -0.92
CA ILE A 110 -9.74 1.33 -0.22
C ILE A 110 -10.00 2.44 -1.23
N GLN A 111 -11.04 3.24 -0.96
CA GLN A 111 -11.49 4.33 -1.82
C GLN A 111 -11.80 5.58 -0.99
N GLN A 112 -11.32 6.74 -1.43
CA GLN A 112 -11.69 8.02 -0.80
C GLN A 112 -13.17 8.34 -1.09
N VAL A 113 -13.89 8.74 -0.05
CA VAL A 113 -15.30 9.15 -0.12
C VAL A 113 -15.43 10.61 0.28
N GLY A 114 -15.78 11.46 -0.69
CA GLY A 114 -15.83 12.91 -0.49
C GLY A 114 -14.46 13.47 -0.14
N ASP A 115 -14.44 14.42 0.79
CA ASP A 115 -13.23 15.00 1.39
C ASP A 115 -13.06 14.56 2.86
N ASP A 116 -13.97 13.70 3.35
CA ASP A 116 -14.18 13.46 4.78
C ASP A 116 -13.65 12.10 5.25
N GLY A 117 -13.10 11.28 4.35
CA GLY A 117 -12.50 10.00 4.71
C GLY A 117 -12.57 8.94 3.61
N PHE A 118 -12.60 7.68 4.02
CA PHE A 118 -12.37 6.53 3.14
C PHE A 118 -13.26 5.35 3.52
N ILE A 119 -13.64 4.55 2.53
CA ILE A 119 -14.19 3.21 2.76
C ILE A 119 -13.12 2.21 2.37
N LEU A 120 -12.87 1.24 3.23
CA LEU A 120 -12.04 0.08 2.95
C LEU A 120 -12.90 -1.18 2.90
N ILE A 121 -12.46 -2.13 2.09
CA ILE A 121 -12.94 -3.51 2.08
C ILE A 121 -11.75 -4.44 2.31
N GLY A 122 -11.99 -5.47 3.10
CA GLY A 122 -11.07 -6.57 3.29
C GLY A 122 -11.81 -7.82 3.71
N SER A 123 -11.07 -8.77 4.25
CA SER A 123 -11.61 -9.95 4.90
C SER A 123 -11.14 -10.03 6.35
N THR A 124 -11.93 -10.63 7.22
CA THR A 124 -11.61 -10.81 8.63
C THR A 124 -11.93 -12.22 9.10
N TYR A 125 -11.02 -12.81 9.88
CA TYR A 125 -11.25 -14.01 10.69
C TYR A 125 -11.54 -13.66 12.17
N SER A 126 -11.58 -12.38 12.49
CA SER A 126 -11.76 -11.86 13.85
C SER A 126 -13.22 -11.53 14.16
N ASN A 127 -13.56 -11.49 15.44
CA ASN A 127 -14.84 -10.98 15.94
C ASN A 127 -14.65 -10.18 17.25
N ASN A 128 -13.49 -9.51 17.36
CA ASN A 128 -13.07 -8.70 18.49
C ASN A 128 -12.11 -7.58 18.03
N GLY A 129 -11.65 -6.75 18.98
CA GLY A 129 -10.82 -5.59 18.65
C GLY A 129 -11.66 -4.54 17.93
N ASP A 130 -11.22 -4.15 16.73
CA ASP A 130 -11.96 -3.26 15.84
C ASP A 130 -13.09 -3.96 15.08
N VAL A 131 -13.07 -5.30 15.05
CA VAL A 131 -14.00 -6.12 14.27
C VAL A 131 -15.14 -6.59 15.15
N SER A 132 -16.38 -6.49 14.65
CA SER A 132 -17.52 -7.17 15.24
C SER A 132 -18.55 -7.60 14.19
N GLY A 133 -19.23 -8.70 14.47
CA GLY A 133 -20.30 -9.24 13.61
C GLY A 133 -19.83 -10.26 12.58
N ASN A 134 -18.66 -10.87 12.74
CA ASN A 134 -18.25 -12.00 11.89
C ASN A 134 -19.15 -13.22 12.17
N HIS A 135 -19.58 -13.91 11.10
CA HIS A 135 -20.59 -14.96 11.12
C HIS A 135 -20.02 -16.39 11.01
N GLY A 136 -18.69 -16.55 10.97
CA GLY A 136 -18.09 -17.84 10.65
C GLY A 136 -16.58 -17.85 10.61
N GLN A 137 -16.03 -18.30 9.47
CA GLN A 137 -14.59 -18.44 9.29
C GLN A 137 -13.98 -17.12 8.82
N GLU A 138 -14.31 -16.70 7.59
CA GLU A 138 -13.82 -15.48 6.99
C GLU A 138 -15.01 -14.70 6.44
N ASP A 139 -15.18 -13.46 6.87
CA ASP A 139 -16.24 -12.59 6.34
C ASP A 139 -15.62 -11.37 5.64
N ILE A 140 -16.41 -10.78 4.74
CA ILE A 140 -16.12 -9.48 4.15
C ILE A 140 -16.21 -8.45 5.26
N TRP A 141 -15.15 -7.66 5.44
CA TRP A 141 -15.12 -6.56 6.39
C TRP A 141 -15.11 -5.22 5.65
N VAL A 142 -16.13 -4.40 5.90
CA VAL A 142 -16.25 -3.05 5.33
C VAL A 142 -16.14 -2.03 6.45
N VAL A 143 -15.21 -1.10 6.31
CA VAL A 143 -14.94 -0.07 7.34
C VAL A 143 -14.95 1.31 6.72
N ARG A 144 -15.62 2.24 7.40
CA ARG A 144 -15.55 3.67 7.10
C ARG A 144 -14.60 4.33 8.08
N LEU A 145 -13.59 5.01 7.55
CA LEU A 145 -12.65 5.82 8.30
C LEU A 145 -12.88 7.31 8.03
N ASN A 146 -12.55 8.16 9.00
CA ASN A 146 -12.36 9.59 8.78
C ASN A 146 -10.92 9.91 8.31
N MET A 147 -10.62 11.19 8.09
CA MET A 147 -9.29 11.64 7.62
C MET A 147 -8.15 11.46 8.64
N ASP A 148 -8.50 11.23 9.91
CA ASP A 148 -7.58 11.04 11.02
C ASP A 148 -7.35 9.55 11.34
N GLY A 149 -8.01 8.66 10.59
CA GLY A 149 -7.87 7.21 10.74
C GLY A 149 -8.75 6.63 11.84
N GLU A 150 -9.79 7.33 12.29
CA GLU A 150 -10.74 6.80 13.25
C GLU A 150 -11.85 6.04 12.53
N ILE A 151 -12.24 4.89 13.08
CA ILE A 151 -13.38 4.11 12.59
C ILE A 151 -14.67 4.87 12.91
N LEU A 152 -15.39 5.28 11.86
CA LEU A 152 -16.73 5.85 11.96
C LEU A 152 -17.79 4.76 12.09
N TRP A 153 -17.63 3.67 11.34
CA TRP A 153 -18.44 2.46 11.45
C TRP A 153 -17.73 1.30 10.74
N GLN A 154 -18.14 0.08 11.09
CA GLN A 154 -17.68 -1.14 10.45
C GLN A 154 -18.82 -2.16 10.35
N ASN A 155 -18.80 -3.02 9.33
CA ASN A 155 -19.74 -4.12 9.17
C ASN A 155 -19.05 -5.36 8.60
N CYS A 156 -19.45 -6.53 9.08
CA CYS A 156 -19.09 -7.81 8.48
C CYS A 156 -20.25 -8.36 7.64
N PHE A 157 -19.94 -8.93 6.47
CA PHE A 157 -20.90 -9.57 5.58
C PHE A 157 -20.41 -10.96 5.18
N GLY A 158 -21.24 -11.97 5.42
CA GLY A 158 -20.93 -13.36 5.09
C GLY A 158 -21.85 -14.33 5.80
N GLY A 159 -21.47 -15.60 5.78
CA GLY A 159 -22.15 -16.70 6.47
C GLY A 159 -21.19 -17.53 7.30
N THR A 160 -21.48 -18.82 7.45
CA THR A 160 -20.63 -19.72 8.25
C THR A 160 -19.34 -20.14 7.53
N ALA A 161 -19.25 -19.91 6.21
CA ALA A 161 -18.13 -20.31 5.35
C ALA A 161 -17.17 -19.12 5.12
N ASN A 162 -16.34 -19.19 4.09
CA ASN A 162 -15.45 -18.10 3.71
C ASN A 162 -16.13 -17.18 2.67
N ASP A 163 -16.23 -15.90 2.98
CA ASP A 163 -16.70 -14.82 2.15
C ASP A 163 -15.62 -13.72 2.09
N GLN A 164 -15.07 -13.46 0.90
CA GLN A 164 -13.86 -12.65 0.75
C GLN A 164 -14.11 -11.29 0.12
N GLY A 165 -13.63 -10.23 0.80
CA GLY A 165 -13.73 -8.84 0.35
C GLY A 165 -12.49 -8.40 -0.41
N ASN A 166 -12.56 -8.36 -1.74
CA ASN A 166 -11.38 -8.10 -2.57
C ASN A 166 -11.26 -6.66 -3.07
N TYR A 167 -12.34 -6.07 -3.64
CA TYR A 167 -12.27 -4.75 -4.28
C TYR A 167 -13.62 -4.01 -4.17
N ILE A 168 -13.58 -2.67 -4.11
CA ILE A 168 -14.74 -1.75 -4.16
C ILE A 168 -14.55 -0.69 -5.23
#